data_AF-A0A3R6NMV1-F1
#
_entry.id   AF-A0A3R6NMV1-F1
#
_cell.length_a   1.000
_cell.length_b   1.000
_cell.length_c   1.000
_cell.angle_alpha   90.00
_cell.angle_beta   90.00
_cell.angle_gamma   90.00
#
_symmetry.space_group_name_H-M   'P 1'
#
loop_
_entity.id
_entity.type
_entity.pdbx_description
1 polymer ?
#
loop_
_entity_poly.entity_id
_entity_poly.type
_entity_poly.pdbx_seq_one_letter_code
_entity_poly.pdbx_strand_id
1 'polypeptide(L)' 'MTKETFMIEEISKEIVWLLIQEHQMDIDEALRTLYTSDTYARLINLNTGLYSQSTAYVYEYLERELATGKVA' A
#
# COMPACT_ATOMS: atom_id res chain seq x y z
N MET A 1 -13.74 -15.70 0.69
CA MET A 1 -12.54 -14.90 1.05
C MET A 1 -11.35 -15.84 1.03
N THR A 2 -10.37 -15.60 0.16
CA THR A 2 -9.13 -16.39 0.16
C THR A 2 -8.13 -15.79 1.14
N LYS A 3 -7.08 -16.54 1.48
CA LYS A 3 -6.02 -16.04 2.38
C LYS A 3 -5.35 -14.82 1.78
N GLU A 4 -5.12 -14.82 0.46
CA GLU A 4 -4.48 -13.74 -0.28
C GLU A 4 -5.29 -12.45 -0.19
N THR A 5 -6.61 -12.50 -0.44
CA THR A 5 -7.47 -11.32 -0.32
C THR A 5 -7.47 -10.75 1.09
N PHE A 6 -7.51 -11.62 2.11
CA PHE A 6 -7.43 -11.18 3.51
C PHE A 6 -6.11 -10.45 3.82
N MET A 7 -4.98 -10.99 3.39
CA MET A 7 -3.67 -10.36 3.61
C MET A 7 -3.55 -9.01 2.88
N ILE A 8 -4.05 -8.93 1.64
CA ILE A 8 -4.11 -7.67 0.88
C ILE A 8 -4.92 -6.62 1.64
N GLU A 9 -6.09 -7.00 2.16
CA GLU A 9 -6.95 -6.10 2.92
C GLU A 9 -6.29 -5.59 4.20
N GLU A 10 -5.63 -6.47 4.97
CA GLU A 10 -4.93 -6.07 6.20
C GLU A 10 -3.75 -5.13 5.91
N ILE A 11 -2.91 -5.45 4.92
CA ILE A 11 -1.81 -4.56 4.49
C ILE A 11 -2.38 -3.21 4.03
N SER A 12 -3.47 -3.22 3.26
CA SER A 12 -4.08 -1.98 2.75
C SER A 12 -4.59 -1.09 3.88
N LYS A 13 -5.25 -1.66 4.90
CA LYS A 13 -5.74 -0.92 6.06
C LYS A 13 -4.60 -0.28 6.84
N GLU A 14 -3.53 -1.04 7.08
CA GLU A 14 -2.37 -0.53 7.81
C GLU A 14 -1.65 0.58 7.03
N ILE A 15 -1.50 0.45 5.70
CA ILE A 15 -0.92 1.52 4.88
C ILE A 15 -1.77 2.80 4.94
N VAL A 16 -3.10 2.69 4.83
CA VAL A 16 -3.99 3.86 4.96
C VAL A 16 -3.79 4.53 6.32
N TRP A 17 -3.65 3.74 7.40
CA TRP A 17 -3.38 4.29 8.73
C TRP A 17 -2.02 5.01 8.80
N LEU A 18 -0.96 4.43 8.21
CA LEU A 18 0.36 5.06 8.15
C LEU A 18 0.32 6.40 7.38
N LEU A 19 -0.35 6.45 6.23
CA LEU A 19 -0.53 7.69 5.46
C LEU A 19 -1.21 8.80 6.28
N ILE A 20 -2.24 8.45 7.05
CA ILE A 20 -2.93 9.40 7.93
C ILE A 20 -2.00 9.89 9.04
N GLN A 21 -1.23 9.00 9.68
CA GLN A 21 -0.38 9.36 10.81
C GLN A 21 0.89 10.11 10.41
N GLU A 22 1.56 9.66 9.35
CA GLU A 22 2.89 10.14 8.97
C GLU A 22 2.83 11.30 7.98
N HIS A 23 1.90 11.25 7.02
CA HIS A 23 1.71 12.30 6.00
C HIS A 23 0.59 13.29 6.34
N GLN A 24 -0.10 13.11 7.47
CA GLN A 24 -1.22 13.95 7.91
C GLN A 24 -2.35 14.05 6.87
N MET A 25 -2.49 13.01 6.04
CA MET A 25 -3.58 12.90 5.07
C MET A 25 -4.90 12.68 5.79
N ASP A 26 -6.00 13.19 5.22
CA ASP A 26 -7.32 12.71 5.61
C ASP A 26 -7.58 11.30 5.04
N ILE A 27 -8.68 10.68 5.47
CA ILE A 27 -8.99 9.31 5.06
C ILE A 27 -9.26 9.20 3.54
N ASP A 28 -9.88 10.22 2.93
CA ASP A 28 -10.21 10.20 1.51
C ASP A 28 -8.93 10.35 0.66
N GLU A 29 -8.02 11.21 1.09
CA GLU A 29 -6.70 11.40 0.49
C GLU A 29 -5.85 10.14 0.64
N ALA A 30 -5.77 9.54 1.82
CA ALA A 30 -4.99 8.33 2.06
C ALA A 30 -5.49 7.15 1.21
N LEU A 31 -6.81 6.96 1.12
CA LEU A 31 -7.41 5.92 0.27
C LEU A 31 -7.11 6.17 -1.21
N ARG A 32 -7.26 7.42 -1.68
CA ARG A 32 -6.94 7.78 -3.07
C ARG A 32 -5.46 7.53 -3.37
N THR A 33 -4.57 7.97 -2.49
CA THR A 33 -3.12 7.78 -2.62
C THR A 33 -2.77 6.30 -2.73
N LEU A 34 -3.28 5.45 -1.84
CA LEU A 34 -3.02 4.02 -1.91
C LEU A 34 -3.61 3.40 -3.19
N TYR A 35 -4.91 3.58 -3.46
CA TYR A 35 -5.57 2.85 -4.55
C TYR A 35 -5.20 3.32 -5.96
N THR A 36 -4.59 4.50 -6.08
CA THR A 36 -4.04 4.99 -7.36
C THR A 36 -2.54 4.72 -7.53
N SER A 37 -1.89 4.15 -6.52
CA SER A 37 -0.46 3.85 -6.56
C SER A 37 -0.13 2.60 -7.39
N ASP A 38 1.03 2.63 -8.02
CA ASP A 38 1.64 1.46 -8.65
C ASP A 38 1.96 0.39 -7.58
N THR A 39 2.31 0.82 -6.37
CA THR A 39 2.53 -0.07 -5.22
C THR A 39 1.31 -0.94 -4.93
N TYR A 40 0.10 -0.37 -4.91
CA TYR A 40 -1.13 -1.14 -4.73
C TYR A 40 -1.42 -2.07 -5.92
N ALA A 41 -1.18 -1.60 -7.15
CA ALA A 41 -1.32 -2.45 -8.34
C ALA A 41 -0.40 -3.69 -8.27
N ARG A 42 0.79 -3.57 -7.69
CA ARG A 42 1.69 -4.69 -7.42
C ARG A 42 1.24 -5.56 -6.24
N LEU A 43 0.70 -4.96 -5.19
CA LEU A 43 0.17 -5.67 -4.02
C LEU A 43 -0.94 -6.65 -4.39
N ILE A 44 -1.87 -6.22 -5.25
CA ILE A 44 -2.99 -7.07 -5.70
C ILE A 44 -2.59 -8.09 -6.78
N ASN A 45 -1.41 -7.95 -7.39
CA ASN A 45 -0.87 -8.92 -8.33
C ASN A 45 -0.17 -10.05 -7.56
N LEU A 46 -0.84 -11.19 -7.41
CA LEU A 46 -0.34 -12.34 -6.64
C LEU A 46 1.03 -12.86 -7.12
N ASN A 47 1.39 -12.65 -8.39
CA ASN A 47 2.69 -13.08 -8.92
C ASN A 47 3.87 -12.32 -8.32
N THR A 48 3.64 -11.13 -7.73
CA THR A 48 4.70 -10.35 -7.05
C THR A 48 5.03 -10.91 -5.66
N GLY A 49 4.12 -11.67 -5.05
CA GLY A 49 4.24 -12.16 -3.69
C GLY A 49 4.13 -11.09 -2.59
N LEU A 50 3.85 -9.82 -2.93
CA LEU A 50 3.84 -8.71 -1.96
C LEU A 50 2.80 -8.89 -0.85
N TYR A 51 1.67 -9.54 -1.14
CA TYR A 51 0.65 -9.85 -0.13
C TYR A 51 1.14 -10.73 1.02
N SER A 52 2.30 -11.40 0.86
CA SER A 52 2.91 -12.23 1.91
C SER A 52 4.02 -11.52 2.69
N GLN A 53 4.34 -10.28 2.33
CA GLN A 53 5.35 -9.46 3.00
C GLN A 53 4.75 -8.67 4.16
N SER A 54 5.61 -8.07 4.98
CA SER A 54 5.17 -7.14 6.02
C SER A 54 4.65 -5.83 5.40
N THR A 55 3.70 -5.19 6.07
CA THR A 55 3.19 -3.87 5.67
C THR A 55 4.31 -2.85 5.52
N ALA A 56 5.29 -2.84 6.44
CA ALA A 56 6.42 -1.92 6.37
C ALA A 56 7.24 -2.07 5.08
N TYR A 57 7.41 -3.30 4.58
CA TYR A 57 8.11 -3.56 3.31
C TYR A 57 7.31 -3.03 2.11
N VAL A 58 6.00 -3.26 2.09
CA VAL A 58 5.13 -2.75 1.01
C VAL A 58 5.05 -1.22 1.06
N TYR A 59 4.96 -0.64 2.26
CA TYR A 59 4.89 0.80 2.47
C TYR A 59 6.17 1.52 2.03
N GLU A 60 7.36 0.92 2.20
CA GLU A 60 8.60 1.50 1.68
C GLU A 60 8.58 1.73 0.16
N TYR A 61 7.89 0.87 -0.62
CA TYR A 61 7.69 1.11 -2.05
C TYR A 61 6.80 2.33 -2.30
N LEU A 62 5.73 2.47 -1.52
CA LEU A 62 4.82 3.60 -1.63
C LEU A 62 5.54 4.92 -1.26
N GLU A 63 6.33 4.93 -0.19
CA GLU A 63 7.13 6.08 0.21
C GLU A 63 8.08 6.54 -0.91
N ARG A 64 8.75 5.57 -1.55
CA ARG A 64 9.65 5.87 -2.69
C ARG A 64 8.88 6.39 -3.90
N GLU A 65 7.70 5.83 -4.17
CA GLU A 65 6.81 6.28 -5.23
C GLU A 65 6.35 7.72 -5.00
N LEU A 66 5.94 8.07 -3.77
CA LEU A 66 5.56 9.42 -3.38
C LEU A 66 6.71 10.42 -3.45
N ALA A 67 7.93 10.01 -3.05
CA ALA A 67 9.10 10.89 -3.05
C ALA A 67 9.64 11.20 -4.46
N THR A 68 9.49 10.27 -5.42
CA THR A 68 10.12 10.39 -6.74
C THR A 68 9.11 10.54 -7.90
N GLY A 69 7.83 10.29 -7.65
CA GLY A 69 6.79 10.20 -8.66
C GLY A 69 6.91 8.98 -9.59
N LYS A 70 7.78 8.00 -9.26
CA LYS A 70 8.00 6.74 -10.01
C LYS A 70 8.38 5.60 -9.06
N VAL A 71 8.03 4.37 -9.40
CA VAL A 71 8.47 3.20 -8.60
C VAL A 71 9.96 2.91 -8.84
N ALA A 72 10.68 2.57 -7.76
CA ALA A 72 12.07 2.08 -7.80
C ALA A 72 12.21 0.66 -8.37
#